data_AF-A0A3P1VEA2-F1
#
_entry.id   AF-A0A3P1VEA2-F1
#
_cell.length_a   1.000
_cell.length_b   1.000
_cell.length_c   1.000
_cell.angle_alpha   90.00
_cell.angle_beta   90.00
_cell.angle_gamma   90.00
#
_symmetry.space_group_name_H-M   'P 1'
#
loop_
_entity.id
_entity.type
_entity.pdbx_description
1 polymer ?
#
loop_
_entity_poly.entity_id
_entity_poly.type
_entity_poly.pdbx_seq_one_letter_code
_entity_poly.pdbx_strand_id
1 'polypeptide(L)' 'MSDKYSVGVLTISDRSYRGEREDLGGPILIELIEKLGFEVKNFKIVPDERINIR' A
#
# COMPACT_ATOMS: atom_id res chain seq x y z
N MET A 1 -9.49 13.33 -19.17
CA MET A 1 -8.59 12.16 -19.29
C MET A 1 -9.05 11.13 -18.28
N SER A 2 -9.92 10.20 -18.68
CA SER A 2 -10.45 9.16 -17.81
C SER A 2 -9.69 7.86 -18.08
N ASP A 3 -9.19 7.26 -16.99
CA ASP A 3 -8.66 5.91 -16.88
C ASP A 3 -7.35 5.61 -17.62
N LYS A 4 -6.21 5.74 -16.94
CA LYS A 4 -4.99 5.10 -17.45
C LYS A 4 -4.34 4.09 -16.53
N TYR A 5 -4.38 4.25 -15.22
CA TYR A 5 -3.77 3.27 -14.31
C TYR A 5 -4.52 3.21 -12.98
N SER A 6 -4.87 2.00 -12.56
CA SER A 6 -5.29 1.69 -11.19
C SER A 6 -4.05 1.34 -10.36
N VAL A 7 -3.96 1.86 -9.14
CA VAL A 7 -2.82 1.62 -8.26
C VAL A 7 -3.21 0.77 -7.06
N GLY A 8 -2.33 -0.14 -6.67
CA GLY A 8 -2.42 -0.87 -5.40
C GLY A 8 -1.19 -0.58 -4.55
N VAL A 9 -1.39 -0.44 -3.24
CA VAL A 9 -0.32 -0.21 -2.26
C VAL A 9 -0.18 -1.45 -1.37
N LEU A 10 1.03 -2.01 -1.29
CA LEU A 10 1.33 -3.17 -0.47
C LEU A 10 2.53 -2.87 0.43
N THR A 11 2.28 -2.79 1.73
CA THR A 11 3.34 -2.69 2.74
C THR A 11 3.76 -4.10 3.14
N ILE A 12 5.05 -4.42 3.02
CA ILE A 12 5.64 -5.69 3.44
C ILE A 12 6.46 -5.41 4.70
N SER A 13 5.92 -5.79 5.86
CA SER A 13 6.60 -5.64 7.14
C SER A 13 5.95 -6.49 8.21
N ASP A 14 6.73 -7.42 8.76
CA ASP A 14 6.37 -8.19 9.96
C ASP A 14 5.88 -7.35 11.13
N ARG A 15 6.63 -6.30 11.47
CA ARG A 15 6.34 -5.42 12.62
C ARG A 15 5.04 -4.66 12.42
N SER A 16 4.82 -4.13 11.22
CA SER A 16 3.59 -3.39 10.92
C SER A 16 2.39 -4.31 10.76
N TYR A 17 2.58 -5.52 10.20
CA TYR A 17 1.54 -6.54 10.15
C TYR A 17 1.11 -7.01 11.55
N ARG A 18 2.06 -7.19 12.48
CA ARG A 18 1.78 -7.56 13.89
C ARG A 18 1.31 -6.38 14.76
N GLY A 19 1.27 -5.16 14.24
CA GLY A 19 0.89 -3.97 15.00
C GLY A 19 1.95 -3.48 16.00
N GLU A 20 3.17 -4.00 15.94
CA GLU A 20 4.31 -3.57 16.78
C GLU A 20 4.80 -2.17 16.39
N ARG A 21 4.51 -1.75 15.14
CA ARG A 21 4.86 -0.43 14.60
C ARG A 21 3.83 0.00 13.56
N GLU A 22 3.30 1.20 13.67
CA GLU A 22 2.42 1.77 12.66
C GLU A 22 3.08 1.83 11.27
N ASP A 23 2.31 1.55 10.22
CA ASP A 23 2.72 1.82 8.84
C ASP A 23 2.50 3.30 8.50
N LEU A 24 3.57 4.08 8.53
CA LEU A 24 3.54 5.48 8.09
C LEU A 24 3.75 5.63 6.58
N GLY A 25 4.33 4.61 5.93
CA GLY A 25 4.71 4.68 4.52
C GLY A 25 3.53 4.46 3.58
N GLY A 26 2.71 3.44 3.86
CA GLY A 26 1.51 3.13 3.08
C GLY A 26 0.57 4.34 2.92
N PRO A 27 0.13 4.97 4.02
CA PRO A 27 -0.73 6.15 3.96
C PRO A 27 -0.13 7.33 3.19
N ILE A 28 1.17 7.63 3.38
CA ILE A 28 1.85 8.72 2.66
C ILE A 28 1.85 8.45 1.15
N LEU A 29 2.11 7.20 0.74
CA LEU A 29 2.13 6.83 -0.66
C LEU A 29 0.73 6.96 -1.30
N ILE A 30 -0.31 6.55 -0.59
CA ILE A 30 -1.72 6.71 -1.03
C ILE A 30 -2.02 8.18 -1.28
N GLU A 31 -1.73 9.06 -0.31
CA GLU A 31 -1.98 10.50 -0.47
C GLU A 31 -1.25 11.08 -1.69
N LEU A 32 0.00 10.67 -1.92
CA LEU A 32 0.78 11.17 -3.06
C LEU A 32 0.20 10.69 -4.39
N ILE A 33 -0.21 9.43 -4.48
CA ILE A 33 -0.83 8.85 -5.67
C ILE A 33 -2.16 9.57 -5.99
N GLU A 34 -2.99 9.80 -4.97
CA GLU A 34 -4.26 10.51 -5.12
C GLU A 34 -4.05 11.97 -5.54
N LYS A 35 -3.06 12.66 -4.97
CA LYS A 35 -2.67 14.03 -5.38
C LYS A 35 -2.18 14.10 -6.82
N LEU A 36 -1.63 13.00 -7.36
CA LEU A 36 -1.24 12.88 -8.77
C LEU A 36 -2.42 12.56 -9.70
N GLY A 37 -3.63 12.40 -9.17
CA GLY A 37 -4.85 12.15 -9.95
C GLY A 37 -5.09 10.68 -10.29
N PHE A 38 -4.41 9.75 -9.60
CA PHE A 38 -4.64 8.32 -9.74
C PHE A 38 -5.54 7.80 -8.62
N GLU A 39 -6.28 6.73 -8.90
CA GLU A 39 -7.11 6.06 -7.91
C GLU A 39 -6.38 4.85 -7.32
N VAL A 40 -6.28 4.80 -5.98
CA VAL A 40 -5.80 3.63 -5.26
C VAL A 40 -6.98 2.67 -5.05
N LYS A 41 -6.92 1.50 -5.69
CA LYS A 41 -7.99 0.48 -5.62
C LYS A 41 -7.81 -0.50 -4.47
N ASN A 42 -6.60 -0.63 -3.92
CA ASN A 42 -6.31 -1.58 -2.85
C ASN A 42 -5.14 -1.09 -1.98
N PHE A 43 -5.23 -1.35 -0.69
CA PHE A 43 -4.15 -1.15 0.27
C PHE A 43 -4.10 -2.35 1.23
N LYS A 44 -2.91 -2.94 1.42
CA LYS A 44 -2.73 -4.05 2.34
C LYS A 44 -1.36 -3.98 3.03
N ILE A 45 -1.31 -4.45 4.27
CA ILE A 45 -0.07 -4.76 4.99
C ILE A 45 0.05 -6.29 5.05
N VAL A 46 1.22 -6.82 4.69
CA VAL A 46 1.54 -8.26 4.75
C VAL A 46 2.86 -8.49 5.50
N PRO A 47 3.04 -9.66 6.10
CA PRO A 47 4.30 -10.07 6.72
C PRO A 47 5.36 -10.44 5.68
N ASP A 48 6.60 -10.62 6.12
CA ASP A 48 7.80 -10.76 5.27
C ASP A 48 7.96 -12.17 4.65
N GLU A 49 6.87 -12.93 4.45
CA GLU A 49 6.89 -14.24 3.82
C GLU A 49 6.40 -14.24 2.38
N ARG A 50 7.13 -14.96 1.52
CA ARG A 50 6.82 -15.10 0.08
C ARG A 50 5.40 -15.57 -0.21
N ILE A 51 4.79 -16.37 0.64
CA ILE A 51 3.41 -16.86 0.42
C ILE A 51 2.38 -15.72 0.47
N ASN A 52 2.70 -14.64 1.18
CA ASN A 52 1.85 -13.48 1.38
C ASN A 52 2.06 -12.37 0.32
N ILE A 53 3.04 -12.54 -0.59
CA ILE A 53 3.47 -11.57 -1.62
C ILE A 53 3.38 -12.20 -3.03
N ARG A 54 2.28 -12.86 -3.36
CA ARG A 54 2.06 -13.56 -4.64
C ARG A 54 0.76 -13.16 -5.30
#